data_AF-A0A226ME54-F1
#
_entry.id   AF-A0A226ME54-F1
#
_cell.length_a   1.000
_cell.length_b   1.000
_cell.length_c   1.000
_cell.angle_alpha   90.00
_cell.angle_beta   90.00
_cell.angle_gamma   90.00
#
_symmetry.space_group_name_H-M   'P 1'
#
loop_
_entity.id
_entity.type
_entity.pdbx_description
1 polymer ?
#
loop_
_entity_poly.entity_id
_entity_poly.type
_entity_poly.pdbx_seq_one_letter_code
_entity_poly.pdbx_strand_id
1 'polypeptide(L)'
;MCLCTGSCQFCPAGWLWHAGHCYYFSSAKRNWEQSKEDCCSRGAQLVTIQANSTLAFLTRVSHMDVFHVGLKRSSSRFEWKWLDGTVLKR
;
A
#
# COMPACT_ATOMS: atom_id res chain seq x y z
N MET A 1 0.11 2.28 -4.65
CA MET A 1 0.42 0.85 -4.53
C MET A 1 -0.68 0.19 -3.70
N CYS A 2 -1.19 -0.95 -4.15
CA CYS A 2 -2.22 -1.70 -3.42
C CYS A 2 -1.64 -2.97 -2.78
N LEU A 3 -2.25 -3.39 -1.67
CA LEU A 3 -1.95 -4.56 -0.88
C LEU A 3 -3.23 -5.41 -0.78
N CYS A 4 -3.17 -6.68 -1.21
CA CYS A 4 -4.29 -7.62 -1.08
C CYS A 4 -4.53 -7.89 0.41
N THR A 5 -5.76 -7.66 0.89
CA THR A 5 -6.18 -7.94 2.28
C THR A 5 -7.01 -9.20 2.41
N GLY A 6 -7.40 -9.81 1.29
CA GLY A 6 -8.08 -11.10 1.27
C GLY A 6 -7.09 -12.26 1.34
N SER A 7 -7.59 -13.47 1.59
CA SER A 7 -6.85 -14.72 1.45
C SER A 7 -6.55 -14.99 -0.04
N CYS A 8 -5.59 -14.26 -0.58
CA CYS A 8 -5.05 -14.49 -1.92
C CYS A 8 -4.27 -15.82 -1.91
N GLN A 9 -4.92 -16.96 -2.21
CA GLN A 9 -4.26 -18.28 -2.31
C GLN A 9 -3.12 -18.28 -3.35
N PHE A 10 -3.29 -17.45 -4.38
CA PHE A 10 -2.26 -17.03 -5.33
C PHE A 10 -2.44 -15.54 -5.61
N CYS A 11 -1.35 -14.80 -5.87
CA CYS A 11 -1.47 -13.41 -6.28
C CYS A 11 -2.12 -13.33 -7.67
N PRO A 12 -3.11 -12.45 -7.88
CA PRO A 12 -3.71 -12.26 -9.20
C PRO A 12 -2.67 -11.85 -10.25
N ALA A 13 -2.96 -12.05 -11.53
CA ALA A 13 -2.07 -11.64 -12.61
C ALA A 13 -1.74 -10.13 -12.50
N GLY A 14 -0.45 -9.78 -12.62
CA GLY A 14 0.03 -8.40 -12.46
C GLY A 14 0.28 -7.96 -11.01
N TRP A 15 0.12 -8.86 -10.03
CA TRP A 15 0.49 -8.62 -8.63
C TRP A 15 1.81 -9.31 -8.29
N LEU A 16 2.63 -8.67 -7.47
CA LEU A 16 3.91 -9.17 -6.99
C LEU A 16 3.74 -9.81 -5.62
N TRP A 17 4.20 -11.05 -5.46
CA TRP A 17 4.24 -11.72 -4.17
C TRP A 17 5.52 -11.37 -3.42
N HIS A 18 5.40 -10.94 -2.16
CA HIS A 18 6.52 -10.76 -1.25
C HIS A 18 6.09 -10.96 0.20
N ALA A 19 6.85 -11.73 0.98
CA ALA A 19 6.63 -11.92 2.41
C ALA A 19 5.17 -12.26 2.81
N GLY A 20 4.53 -13.17 2.07
CA GLY A 20 3.16 -13.61 2.33
C GLY A 20 2.05 -12.65 1.89
N HIS A 21 2.39 -11.57 1.19
CA HIS A 21 1.46 -10.55 0.72
C HIS A 21 1.56 -10.34 -0.79
N CYS A 22 0.46 -9.87 -1.39
CA CYS A 22 0.41 -9.50 -2.81
C CYS A 22 0.35 -7.99 -2.97
N TYR A 23 1.23 -7.44 -3.81
CA TYR A 23 1.38 -6.01 -4.06
C TYR A 23 1.05 -5.68 -5.51
N TYR A 24 0.25 -4.63 -5.72
CA TYR A 24 -0.07 -4.11 -7.05
C TYR A 24 0.47 -2.69 -7.23
N PHE A 25 1.20 -2.50 -8.32
CA PHE A 25 1.78 -1.23 -8.70
C PHE A 25 0.94 -0.65 -9.83
N SER A 26 0.06 0.28 -9.48
CA SER A 26 -0.74 0.99 -10.47
C SER A 26 0.17 1.98 -11.22
N SER A 27 0.16 1.93 -12.55
CA SER A 27 0.84 2.90 -13.41
C SER A 27 0.07 4.22 -13.55
N ALA A 28 -1.15 4.30 -13.01
CA ALA A 28 -1.98 5.49 -13.08
C ALA A 28 -1.51 6.57 -12.10
N LYS A 29 -1.23 7.77 -12.60
CA LYS A 29 -0.95 8.96 -11.80
C LYS A 29 -2.28 9.52 -11.27
N ARG A 30 -2.72 9.02 -10.12
CA ARG A 30 -3.94 9.42 -9.41
C ARG A 30 -3.58 10.10 -8.10
N ASN A 31 -4.47 10.91 -7.55
CA ASN A 31 -4.28 11.45 -6.20
C ASN A 31 -4.46 10.35 -5.13
N TRP A 32 -4.22 10.69 -3.86
CA TRP A 32 -4.26 9.71 -2.76
C TRP A 32 -5.65 9.09 -2.60
N GLU A 33 -6.72 9.89 -2.62
CA GLU A 33 -8.11 9.41 -2.51
C GLU A 33 -8.49 8.48 -3.65
N GLN A 34 -8.21 8.86 -4.90
CA GLN A 34 -8.47 8.05 -6.09
C GLN A 34 -7.65 6.75 -6.10
N SER A 35 -6.41 6.81 -5.61
CA SER A 35 -5.57 5.61 -5.47
C SER A 35 -6.14 4.66 -4.42
N LYS A 36 -6.69 5.19 -3.33
CA LYS A 36 -7.39 4.41 -2.31
C LYS A 36 -8.63 3.73 -2.90
N GLU A 37 -9.46 4.46 -3.63
CA GLU A 37 -10.66 3.93 -4.28
C GLU A 37 -10.32 2.85 -5.31
N ASP A 38 -9.24 3.01 -6.09
CA ASP A 38 -8.75 1.97 -7.02
C ASP A 38 -8.34 0.69 -6.30
N CYS A 39 -7.63 0.80 -5.18
CA CYS A 39 -7.28 -0.36 -4.40
C CYS A 39 -8.53 -1.04 -3.84
N CYS A 40 -9.48 -0.26 -3.30
CA CYS A 40 -10.71 -0.80 -2.74
C CYS A 40 -11.59 -1.48 -3.79
N SER A 41 -11.70 -0.94 -5.01
CA SER A 41 -12.46 -1.56 -6.11
C SER A 41 -11.87 -2.90 -6.56
N ARG A 42 -10.57 -3.13 -6.28
CA ARG A 42 -9.86 -4.40 -6.53
C ARG A 42 -9.89 -5.37 -5.34
N GLY A 43 -10.64 -5.06 -4.27
CA GLY A 43 -10.65 -5.87 -3.04
C GLY A 43 -9.35 -5.78 -2.22
N ALA A 44 -8.65 -4.66 -2.35
CA ALA A 44 -7.38 -4.39 -1.72
C ALA A 44 -7.39 -3.04 -0.99
N GLN A 45 -6.29 -2.69 -0.35
CA GLN A 45 -6.10 -1.37 0.26
C GLN A 45 -4.78 -0.75 -0.18
N LEU A 46 -4.57 0.55 0.05
CA LEU A 46 -3.24 1.12 -0.16
C LEU A 46 -2.22 0.44 0.77
N VAL A 47 -1.01 0.23 0.28
CA VAL A 47 0.02 -0.51 1.01
C VAL A 47 0.34 0.11 2.37
N THR A 48 0.34 -0.71 3.42
CA THR A 48 0.84 -0.35 4.75
C THR A 48 2.25 -0.91 4.92
N ILE A 49 3.16 -0.09 5.47
CA ILE A 49 4.57 -0.47 5.64
C ILE A 49 4.80 -0.71 7.11
N GLN A 50 4.83 -2.00 7.49
CA GLN A 50 5.05 -2.42 8.88
C GLN A 50 6.48 -2.91 9.14
N ALA A 51 7.18 -3.39 8.12
CA ALA A 51 8.53 -3.94 8.23
C ALA A 51 9.52 -3.25 7.30
N ASN A 52 10.78 -3.15 7.75
CA ASN A 52 11.85 -2.56 6.94
C ASN A 52 12.16 -3.40 5.69
N SER A 53 11.92 -4.72 5.74
CA SER A 53 12.01 -5.61 4.58
C SER A 53 11.00 -5.24 3.50
N THR A 54 9.76 -4.94 3.87
CA THR A 54 8.72 -4.46 2.95
C THR A 54 9.13 -3.14 2.33
N LEU A 55 9.65 -2.19 3.11
CA LEU A 55 10.14 -0.91 2.58
C LEU A 55 11.26 -1.12 1.55
N ALA A 56 12.29 -1.90 1.89
CA ALA A 56 13.40 -2.19 1.00
C ALA A 56 12.96 -2.87 -0.30
N PHE A 57 12.01 -3.80 -0.21
CA PHE A 57 11.38 -4.42 -1.38
C PHE A 57 10.67 -3.36 -2.23
N LEU A 58 9.76 -2.59 -1.65
CA LEU A 58 8.98 -1.58 -2.37
C LEU A 58 9.88 -0.54 -3.05
N THR A 59 10.95 -0.08 -2.40
CA THR A 59 11.93 0.85 -2.98
C THR A 59 12.67 0.24 -4.16
N ARG A 60 12.96 -1.06 -4.12
CA ARG A 60 13.63 -1.77 -5.22
C ARG A 60 12.71 -1.93 -6.44
N VAL A 61 11.44 -2.30 -6.22
CA VAL A 61 10.47 -2.49 -7.32
C VAL A 61 9.81 -1.20 -7.79
N SER A 62 9.88 -0.10 -7.04
CA SER A 62 9.34 1.18 -7.47
C SER A 62 10.17 1.85 -8.56
N HIS A 63 11.39 1.39 -8.85
CA HIS A 63 12.25 1.91 -9.93
C HIS A 63 12.32 3.45 -10.01
N MET A 64 12.39 4.13 -8.85
CA MET A 64 12.39 5.61 -8.71
C MET A 64 11.06 6.32 -9.00
N ASP A 65 9.99 5.60 -9.31
CA ASP A 65 8.65 6.17 -9.42
C ASP A 65 8.04 6.47 -8.04
N VAL A 66 7.19 7.50 -8.01
CA VAL A 66 6.48 7.94 -6.81
C VAL A 66 5.12 7.27 -6.76
N PHE A 67 4.83 6.60 -5.63
CA PHE A 67 3.55 5.94 -5.43
C PHE A 67 2.89 6.34 -4.11
N HIS A 68 1.56 6.38 -4.12
CA HIS A 68 0.77 6.55 -2.91
C HIS A 68 0.78 5.27 -2.05
N VAL A 69 0.97 5.48 -0.74
CA VAL A 69 0.91 4.48 0.33
C VAL A 69 -0.26 4.77 1.27
N GLY A 70 -0.65 3.78 2.07
CA GLY A 70 -1.79 3.82 2.99
C GLY A 70 -1.56 4.65 4.25
N LEU A 71 -0.78 5.73 4.17
CA LEU A 71 -0.49 6.63 5.27
C LEU A 71 -1.36 7.88 5.15
N LYS A 72 -2.14 8.19 6.19
CA LYS A 72 -2.99 9.37 6.26
C LYS A 72 -2.74 10.15 7.55
N ARG A 73 -2.66 11.48 7.45
CA ARG A 73 -2.59 12.34 8.62
C ARG A 73 -3.99 12.48 9.25
N SER A 74 -4.11 12.12 10.52
CA SER A 74 -5.33 12.31 11.29
C SER A 74 -5.51 13.79 11.64
N SER A 75 -6.69 14.34 11.36
CA SER A 75 -7.01 15.76 11.60
C SER A 75 -7.08 16.14 13.08
N SER A 76 -7.36 15.18 13.96
CA SER A 76 -7.60 15.47 15.39
C SER A 76 -6.34 15.54 16.24
N ARG A 77 -5.26 14.83 15.86
CA ARG A 77 -4.04 14.72 16.69
C ARG A 77 -2.74 15.05 15.98
N PHE A 78 -2.80 15.50 14.71
CA PHE A 78 -1.61 15.67 13.85
C PHE A 78 -0.74 14.40 13.72
N GLU A 79 -1.30 13.24 14.08
CA GLU A 79 -0.63 11.94 14.02
C GLU A 79 -0.76 11.33 12.62
N TRP A 80 0.31 10.71 12.14
CA TRP A 80 0.26 9.87 10.94
C TRP A 80 -0.24 8.48 11.32
N LYS A 81 -1.28 8.01 10.61
CA LYS A 81 -1.89 6.70 10.82
C LYS A 81 -1.91 5.91 9.52
N TRP A 82 -1.68 4.61 9.64
CA TRP A 82 -1.89 3.64 8.59
C TRP A 82 -3.39 3.33 8.44
N LEU A 83 -3.77 2.70 7.32
CA LEU A 83 -5.17 2.33 7.06
C LEU A 83 -5.71 1.29 8.07
N ASP A 84 -4.83 0.51 8.70
CA ASP A 84 -5.18 -0.43 9.78
C ASP A 84 -5.37 0.25 11.15
N GLY A 85 -5.22 1.58 11.21
CA GLY A 85 -5.36 2.37 12.44
C GLY A 85 -4.09 2.45 13.28
N THR A 86 -3.01 1.76 12.90
CA THR A 86 -1.73 1.84 13.62
C THR A 86 -1.08 3.21 13.40
N VAL A 87 -0.50 3.75 14.47
CA VAL A 87 0.22 5.03 14.42
C VAL A 87 1.62 4.80 13.86
N LEU A 88 2.07 5.68 12.96
CA LEU A 88 3.44 5.67 12.48
C LEU A 88 4.39 5.95 13.66
N LYS A 89 5.23 4.97 14.00
CA LYS A 89 6.31 5.15 14.97
C LYS A 89 7.48 5.87 14.28
N ARG A 90 7.97 6.95 14.90
CA ARG A 90 9.15 7.70 14.45
C ARG A 90 10.42 7.00 14.90
#